data_AF-A0A091CDC9-F1
#
_entry.id   AF-A0A091CDC9-F1
#
_cell.length_a   1.000
_cell.length_b   1.000
_cell.length_c   1.000
_cell.angle_alpha   90.00
_cell.angle_beta   90.00
_cell.angle_gamma   90.00
#
_symmetry.space_group_name_H-M   'P 1'
#
loop_
_entity.id
_entity.type
_entity.pdbx_description
1 polymer ?
#
loop_
_entity_poly.entity_id
_entity_poly.type
_entity_poly.pdbx_seq_one_letter_code
_entity_poly.pdbx_strand_id
1 'polypeptide(L)' 'MDRQEAIRKAARLANEYIKNRNDAEQKHKELNQLFKQFHLSWDEINEEDKHNAKK' A
#
# COMPACT_ATOMS: atom_id res chain seq x y z
N MET A 1 2.90 -12.32 -8.35
CA MET A 1 2.32 -11.03 -7.95
C MET A 1 2.63 -10.04 -9.04
N ASP A 2 1.59 -9.55 -9.69
CA ASP A 2 1.68 -8.56 -10.75
C ASP A 2 1.70 -7.13 -10.19
N ARG A 3 2.09 -6.15 -11.02
CA ARG A 3 2.16 -4.74 -10.62
C ARG A 3 0.83 -4.22 -10.06
N GLN A 4 -0.30 -4.59 -10.67
CA GLN A 4 -1.63 -4.22 -10.15
C GLN A 4 -1.95 -4.87 -8.80
N GLU A 5 -1.55 -6.13 -8.58
CA GLU A 5 -1.73 -6.75 -7.26
C GLU A 5 -0.86 -6.06 -6.20
N ALA A 6 0.36 -5.64 -6.56
CA ALA A 6 1.23 -4.89 -5.67
C ALA A 6 0.65 -3.52 -5.29
N ILE A 7 0.06 -2.80 -6.24
CA ILE A 7 -0.66 -1.53 -6.00
C ILE A 7 -1.83 -1.76 -5.05
N ARG A 8 -2.70 -2.75 -5.30
CA ARG A 8 -3.83 -3.06 -4.41
C ARG A 8 -3.37 -3.44 -3.01
N LYS A 9 -2.30 -4.23 -2.89
CA LYS A 9 -1.75 -4.63 -1.59
C LYS A 9 -1.16 -3.44 -0.85
N ALA A 10 -0.43 -2.56 -1.52
CA ALA A 10 0.13 -1.35 -0.94
C ALA A 10 -0.96 -0.34 -0.54
N ALA A 11 -2.00 -0.14 -1.35
CA ALA A 11 -3.15 0.69 -1.00
C ALA A 11 -3.88 0.15 0.25
N ARG A 12 -4.08 -1.17 0.34
CA ARG A 12 -4.67 -1.82 1.53
C ARG A 12 -3.80 -1.64 2.77
N LEU A 13 -2.48 -1.86 2.65
CA LEU A 13 -1.52 -1.67 3.75
C LEU A 13 -1.51 -0.21 4.24
N ALA A 14 -1.64 0.77 3.33
CA ALA A 14 -1.68 2.18 3.65
C ALA A 14 -2.95 2.58 4.44
N ASN A 15 -4.11 1.96 4.15
CA ASN A 15 -5.38 2.26 4.80
C ASN A 15 -5.72 1.41 6.02
N GLU A 16 -4.98 0.34 6.26
CA GLU A 16 -5.28 -0.55 7.36
C GLU A 16 -4.93 0.13 8.70
N TYR A 17 -5.77 -0.05 9.71
CA TYR A 17 -5.61 0.58 11.02
C TYR A 17 -4.30 0.17 11.71
N ILE A 18 -3.62 1.14 12.33
CA ILE A 18 -2.38 0.91 13.08
C ILE A 18 -2.71 0.84 14.56
N LYS A 19 -2.54 -0.33 15.17
CA LYS A 19 -2.84 -0.57 16.59
C LYS A 19 -1.71 -0.16 17.52
N ASN A 20 -0.45 -0.32 17.08
CA ASN A 20 0.74 -0.02 17.87
C ASN A 20 1.91 0.38 16.94
N ARG A 21 3.00 0.86 17.54
CA ARG A 21 4.20 1.31 16.82
C ARG A 21 4.86 0.20 16.00
N ASN A 22 4.80 -1.05 16.48
CA ASN A 22 5.41 -2.19 15.79
C ASN A 22 4.65 -2.53 14.49
N ASP A 23 3.32 -2.47 14.54
CA ASP A 23 2.46 -2.59 13.36
C ASP A 23 2.75 -1.48 12.34
N ALA A 24 2.99 -0.25 12.82
CA ALA A 24 3.36 0.87 11.95
C ALA A 24 4.69 0.61 11.22
N GLU A 25 5.71 0.13 11.95
CA GLU A 25 7.01 -0.20 11.38
C GLU A 25 6.95 -1.37 10.40
N GLN A 26 6.22 -2.43 10.72
CA GLN A 26 6.03 -3.55 9.80
C GLN A 26 5.31 -3.12 8.53
N LYS A 27 4.24 -2.33 8.64
CA LYS A 27 3.57 -1.73 7.49
C LYS A 27 4.51 -0.90 6.64
N HIS A 28 5.25 0.02 7.26
CA HIS A 28 6.20 0.87 6.54
C HIS A 28 7.24 0.03 5.79
N LYS A 29 7.74 -1.03 6.42
CA LYS A 29 8.72 -1.93 5.81
C LYS A 29 8.13 -2.68 4.62
N GLU A 30 6.94 -3.25 4.78
CA GLU A 30 6.28 -4.03 3.72
C GLU A 30 5.85 -3.15 2.55
N LEU A 31 5.31 -1.96 2.83
CA LEU A 31 4.97 -0.96 1.82
C LEU A 31 6.23 -0.54 1.04
N ASN A 32 7.32 -0.22 1.74
CA ASN A 32 8.55 0.22 1.09
C ASN A 32 9.22 -0.89 0.26
N GLN A 33 9.06 -2.16 0.65
CA GLN A 33 9.46 -3.30 -0.19
C GLN A 33 8.66 -3.37 -1.49
N LEU A 34 7.33 -3.22 -1.42
CA LEU A 34 6.48 -3.20 -2.61
C LEU A 34 6.83 -2.05 -3.55
N PHE A 35 7.09 -0.86 -3.01
CA PHE A 35 7.53 0.31 -3.78
C PHE A 35 8.84 0.05 -4.54
N LYS A 36 9.84 -0.53 -3.87
CA LYS A 36 11.13 -0.83 -4.49
C LYS A 36 11.04 -1.95 -5.51
N GLN A 37 10.27 -3.00 -5.23
CA GLN A 37 10.20 -4.18 -6.07
C GLN A 37 9.41 -3.93 -7.36
N PHE A 38 8.35 -3.12 -7.28
CA PHE A 38 7.44 -2.87 -8.40
C PHE A 38 7.54 -1.45 -8.98
N HIS A 39 8.51 -0.66 -8.50
CA HIS A 39 8.69 0.75 -8.86
C HIS A 39 7.36 1.53 -8.78
N LEU A 40 6.68 1.38 -7.64
CA LEU A 40 5.40 2.04 -7.40
C LEU A 40 5.62 3.47 -6.92
N SER A 41 4.65 4.33 -7.21
CA SER A 41 4.58 5.70 -6.69
C SER A 41 3.38 5.86 -5.74
N TRP A 42 3.47 6.84 -4.84
CA TRP A 42 2.36 7.15 -3.93
C TRP A 42 1.09 7.57 -4.67
N ASP A 43 1.21 8.25 -5.83
CA ASP A 43 0.06 8.58 -6.66
C ASP A 43 -0.69 7.33 -7.14
N GLU A 44 0.04 6.29 -7.58
CA GLU A 44 -0.57 5.07 -8.14
C GLU A 44 -1.40 4.31 -7.10
N ILE A 45 -0.93 4.25 -5.85
CA ILE A 45 -1.71 3.64 -4.77
C ILE A 45 -2.85 4.51 -4.26
N ASN A 46 -2.70 5.83 -4.31
CA ASN A 46 -3.73 6.77 -3.86
C ASN A 46 -4.87 6.90 -4.88
N GLU A 47 -4.57 6.78 -6.18
CA GLU A 47 -5.58 6.66 -7.24
C GLU A 47 -6.41 5.38 -7.09
N GLU A 48 -5.74 4.23 -6.87
CA GLU A 48 -6.44 2.95 -6.67
C GLU A 48 -7.31 2.96 -5.40
N ASP A 49 -6.83 3.59 -4.33
CA ASP A 49 -7.61 3.76 -3.11
C ASP A 49 -8.86 4.63 -3.32
N LYS A 50 -8.72 5.78 -4.00
CA LYS A 50 -9.87 6.64 -4.35
C LYS A 50 -10.86 5.94 -5.27
N HIS A 51 -10.39 5.06 -6.15
CA HIS A 51 -11.25 4.22 -6.99
C HIS A 51 -12.02 3.18 -6.17
N ASN A 52 -11.42 2.63 -5.13
CA ASN A 52 -12.06 1.65 -4.24
C ASN A 52 -12.99 2.29 -3.20
N ALA A 53 -12.68 3.48 -2.69
CA ALA A 53 -13.50 4.21 -1.71
C ALA A 53 -14.81 4.78 -2.27
N LYS A 54 -14.97 4.80 -3.60
CA LYS A 54 -16.18 5.24 -4.31
C LYS A 54 -17.16 4.10 -4.64
N LYS A 55 -16.92 2.89 -4.15
CA LYS A 55 -17.75 1.71 -4.42
C LYS A 55 -18.42 1.22 -3.15
#